data_AF-A0A1W1ZXN3-F1
#
_entry.id   AF-A0A1W1ZXN3-F1
#
_cell.length_a   1.000
_cell.length_b   1.000
_cell.length_c   1.000
_cell.angle_alpha   90.00
_cell.angle_beta   90.00
_cell.angle_gamma   90.00
#
_symmetry.space_group_name_H-M   'P 1'
#
loop_
_entity.id
_entity.type
_entity.pdbx_description
1 polymer ?
#
loop_
_entity_poly.entity_id
_entity_poly.type
_entity_poly.pdbx_seq_one_letter_code
_entity_poly.pdbx_strand_id
1 'polypeptide(L)'
;MASAGKPSASRSAALGAPPPSLKSSALTVMGSIFLLSVPTYTWAASHLSLGMSAIAAAAALLLVIFGLVVAGLRHHRFERFGFANSVTAVRAALVSMVAATVFFAEMPHDAMLWALMAIVLIALALDGVDGYLARRYQQESELGARFDMEVDALLIFCLAAAALLLDKAGPWVLLIGAMRYLFVLAQYPLPQLNGALPPSFRRKAICVVQVSVLCLILVPGIAPPVSSWLAAMALGLLTYSFAVDSLFLLRRQDRGE
;
A
#
# COMPACT_ATOMS: atom_id res chain seq x y z
N MET A 1 25.00 22.64 51.01
CA MET A 1 24.81 21.21 50.69
C MET A 1 23.97 21.13 49.43
N ALA A 2 24.53 20.54 48.38
CA ALA A 2 23.94 20.41 47.06
C ALA A 2 22.84 19.33 47.04
N SER A 3 21.77 19.56 46.28
CA SER A 3 21.03 18.50 45.61
C SER A 3 20.46 19.07 44.32
N ALA A 4 21.13 18.73 43.22
CA ALA A 4 20.75 19.06 41.86
C ALA A 4 19.54 18.21 41.47
N GLY A 5 18.36 18.84 41.43
CA GLY A 5 17.19 18.27 40.76
C GLY A 5 17.42 18.26 39.26
N LYS A 6 17.61 17.06 38.70
CA LYS A 6 17.68 16.77 37.26
C LYS A 6 16.57 17.52 36.51
N PRO A 7 16.86 18.30 35.45
CA PRO A 7 15.82 18.88 34.63
C PRO A 7 15.08 17.76 33.90
N SER A 8 13.76 17.73 34.10
CA SER A 8 12.80 16.85 33.45
C SER A 8 12.97 16.89 31.94
N ALA A 9 13.09 15.70 31.37
CA ALA A 9 13.24 15.43 29.95
C ALA A 9 12.35 16.33 29.08
N SER A 10 13.00 17.22 28.35
CA SER A 10 12.50 17.77 27.10
C SER A 10 12.06 16.63 26.17
N ARG A 11 10.77 16.36 26.09
CA ARG A 11 10.18 15.52 25.02
C ARG A 11 9.36 16.35 24.03
N SER A 12 9.79 17.58 23.79
CA SER A 12 9.73 18.16 22.46
C SER A 12 11.02 17.76 21.74
N ALA A 13 11.11 16.49 21.31
CA ALA A 13 12.14 16.09 20.37
C ALA A 13 11.85 16.82 19.06
N ALA A 14 12.54 17.94 18.84
CA ALA A 14 12.63 18.58 17.55
C ALA A 14 12.88 17.50 16.49
N LEU A 15 12.11 17.55 15.40
CA LEU A 15 12.24 16.68 14.22
C LEU A 15 13.63 16.83 13.60
N GLY A 16 14.63 16.21 14.22
CA GLY A 16 16.01 16.13 13.76
C GLY A 16 16.14 15.13 12.61
N ALA A 17 17.27 15.18 11.91
CA ALA A 17 17.61 14.20 10.89
C ALA A 17 17.51 12.77 11.47
N PRO A 18 17.06 11.77 10.67
CA PRO A 18 16.94 10.41 11.15
C PRO A 18 18.30 9.88 11.60
N PRO A 19 18.37 9.02 12.63
CA PRO A 19 19.63 8.48 13.10
C PRO A 19 20.35 7.74 11.95
N PRO A 20 21.70 7.84 11.86
CA PRO A 20 22.46 7.27 10.75
C PRO A 20 22.34 5.74 10.66
N SER A 21 22.15 5.06 11.80
CA SER A 21 21.90 3.61 11.88
C SER A 21 20.58 3.21 11.20
N LEU A 22 19.52 4.00 11.39
CA LEU A 22 18.23 3.77 10.75
C LEU A 22 18.34 3.93 9.23
N LYS A 23 18.97 5.03 8.78
CA LYS A 23 19.12 5.33 7.36
C LYS A 23 19.96 4.26 6.67
N SER A 24 21.07 3.83 7.28
CA SER A 24 21.90 2.75 6.77
C SER A 24 21.13 1.43 6.70
N SER A 25 20.43 1.04 7.77
CA SER A 25 19.61 -0.19 7.78
C SER A 25 18.52 -0.18 6.71
N ALA A 26 17.81 0.93 6.54
CA ALA A 26 16.76 1.07 5.53
C ALA A 26 17.35 0.97 4.11
N LEU A 27 18.43 1.71 3.83
CA LEU A 27 19.11 1.68 2.53
C LEU A 27 19.67 0.30 2.20
N THR A 28 20.24 -0.41 3.17
CA THR A 28 20.74 -1.77 2.94
C THR A 28 19.59 -2.71 2.58
N VAL A 29 18.51 -2.72 3.36
CA VAL A 29 17.34 -3.59 3.09
C VAL A 29 16.74 -3.28 1.72
N MET A 30 16.45 -2.00 1.46
CA MET A 30 15.80 -1.57 0.22
C MET A 30 16.71 -1.77 -0.99
N GLY A 31 18.01 -1.51 -0.84
CA GLY A 31 19.01 -1.80 -1.86
C GLY A 31 19.10 -3.30 -2.18
N SER A 32 19.13 -4.17 -1.17
CA SER A 32 19.10 -5.62 -1.37
C SER A 32 17.83 -6.09 -2.07
N ILE A 33 16.67 -5.59 -1.66
CA ILE A 33 15.39 -5.92 -2.30
C ILE A 33 15.38 -5.45 -3.76
N PHE A 34 15.84 -4.23 -4.03
CA PHE A 34 15.91 -3.70 -5.39
C PHE A 34 16.82 -4.55 -6.28
N LEU A 35 18.03 -4.87 -5.79
CA LEU A 35 18.99 -5.71 -6.52
C LEU A 35 18.45 -7.11 -6.82
N LEU A 36 17.67 -7.71 -5.90
CA LEU A 36 17.00 -8.99 -6.13
C LEU A 36 15.78 -8.86 -7.05
N SER A 37 15.08 -7.72 -7.03
CA SER A 37 13.86 -7.52 -7.81
C SER A 37 14.13 -7.41 -9.30
N VAL A 38 15.22 -6.75 -9.72
CA VAL A 38 15.56 -6.59 -11.14
C VAL A 38 15.67 -7.93 -11.89
N PRO A 39 16.47 -8.93 -11.45
CA PRO A 39 16.53 -10.22 -12.12
C PRO A 39 15.22 -11.01 -12.00
N THR A 40 14.44 -10.84 -10.93
CA THR A 40 13.10 -11.44 -10.84
C THR A 40 12.15 -10.82 -11.86
N TYR A 41 12.22 -9.50 -12.09
CA TYR A 41 11.42 -8.81 -13.10
C TYR A 41 11.81 -9.24 -14.50
N THR A 42 13.10 -9.37 -14.81
CA THR A 42 13.53 -9.85 -16.13
C THR A 42 13.09 -11.29 -16.38
N TRP A 43 13.19 -12.15 -15.37
CA TRP A 43 12.73 -13.54 -15.45
C TRP A 43 11.21 -13.63 -15.65
N ALA A 44 10.41 -12.89 -14.89
CA ALA A 44 8.97 -12.92 -15.05
C ALA A 44 8.53 -12.23 -16.36
N ALA A 45 9.19 -11.16 -16.78
CA ALA A 45 8.92 -10.50 -18.05
C ALA A 45 9.14 -11.43 -19.26
N SER A 46 10.15 -12.31 -19.22
CA SER A 46 10.37 -13.28 -20.30
C SER A 46 9.27 -14.33 -20.41
N HIS A 47 8.63 -14.69 -19.29
CA HIS A 47 7.51 -15.65 -19.27
C HIS A 47 6.16 -15.02 -19.57
N LEU A 48 6.01 -13.72 -19.29
CA LEU A 48 4.79 -12.94 -19.51
C LEU A 48 4.82 -12.16 -20.83
N SER A 49 5.84 -12.38 -21.67
CA SER A 49 6.05 -11.67 -22.94
C SER A 49 6.06 -10.14 -22.79
N LEU A 50 6.56 -9.64 -21.66
CA LEU A 50 6.67 -8.21 -21.37
C LEU A 50 7.96 -7.62 -21.96
N GLY A 51 7.85 -6.43 -22.53
CA GLY A 51 8.99 -5.69 -23.07
C GLY A 51 9.92 -5.09 -22.00
N MET A 52 11.08 -4.59 -22.44
CA MET A 52 12.05 -3.91 -21.57
C MET A 52 11.45 -2.67 -20.87
N SER A 53 10.48 -2.02 -21.50
CA SER A 53 9.71 -0.91 -20.93
C SER A 53 8.97 -1.29 -19.66
N ALA A 54 8.39 -2.50 -19.59
CA ALA A 54 7.70 -2.98 -18.40
C ALA A 54 8.67 -3.21 -17.24
N ILE A 55 9.84 -3.81 -17.52
CA ILE A 55 10.89 -4.02 -16.52
C ILE A 55 11.40 -2.68 -15.98
N ALA A 56 11.67 -1.73 -16.88
CA ALA A 56 12.10 -0.38 -16.52
C ALA A 56 11.03 0.35 -15.70
N ALA A 57 9.75 0.22 -16.06
CA ALA A 57 8.64 0.81 -15.33
C ALA A 57 8.49 0.22 -13.92
N ALA A 58 8.56 -1.12 -13.77
CA ALA A 58 8.53 -1.77 -12.47
C ALA A 58 9.70 -1.34 -11.56
N ALA A 59 10.91 -1.29 -12.12
CA ALA A 59 12.10 -0.84 -11.40
C ALA A 59 12.01 0.65 -11.01
N ALA A 60 11.56 1.51 -11.93
CA ALA A 60 11.38 2.94 -11.68
C ALA A 60 10.32 3.19 -10.60
N LEU A 61 9.18 2.50 -10.67
CA LEU A 61 8.12 2.60 -9.67
C LEU A 61 8.63 2.16 -8.28
N LEU A 62 9.36 1.05 -8.20
CA LEU A 62 9.95 0.59 -6.94
C LEU A 62 10.96 1.62 -6.38
N LEU A 63 11.79 2.22 -7.23
CA LEU A 63 12.72 3.30 -6.83
C LEU A 63 11.99 4.54 -6.31
N VAL A 64 10.88 4.93 -6.95
CA VAL A 64 10.05 6.06 -6.48
C VAL A 64 9.47 5.74 -5.10
N ILE A 65 8.88 4.56 -4.92
CA ILE A 65 8.34 4.13 -3.62
C ILE A 65 9.45 4.16 -2.55
N PHE A 66 10.63 3.62 -2.89
CA PHE A 66 11.78 3.60 -1.99
C PHE A 66 12.31 5.01 -1.67
N GLY A 67 12.34 5.91 -2.65
CA GLY A 67 12.70 7.31 -2.45
C GLY A 67 11.74 8.02 -1.48
N LEU A 68 10.43 7.78 -1.63
CA LEU A 68 9.40 8.32 -0.74
C LEU A 68 9.54 7.78 0.69
N VAL A 69 9.80 6.48 0.85
CA VAL A 69 10.07 5.87 2.17
C VAL A 69 11.30 6.50 2.82
N VAL A 70 12.40 6.66 2.07
CA VAL A 70 13.64 7.30 2.57
C VAL A 70 13.40 8.76 2.97
N ALA A 71 12.61 9.51 2.20
CA ALA A 71 12.20 10.87 2.56
C ALA A 71 11.33 10.91 3.82
N GLY A 72 10.48 9.89 3.99
CA GLY A 72 9.59 9.71 5.13
C GLY A 72 10.29 9.31 6.43
N LEU A 73 11.51 8.74 6.38
CA LEU A 73 12.23 8.16 7.54
C LEU A 73 12.33 9.10 8.76
N ARG A 74 12.24 10.42 8.56
CA ARG A 74 12.19 11.43 9.63
C ARG A 74 11.04 11.21 10.62
N HIS A 75 9.97 10.55 10.21
CA HIS A 75 8.80 10.25 11.05
C HIS A 75 8.87 8.87 11.71
N HIS A 76 9.94 8.12 11.50
CA HIS A 76 10.12 6.80 12.07
C HIS A 76 10.78 6.90 13.45
N ARG A 77 10.15 6.28 14.45
CA ARG A 77 10.56 6.42 15.86
C ARG A 77 11.59 5.38 16.32
N PHE A 78 11.93 4.40 15.48
CA PHE A 78 12.83 3.30 15.81
C PHE A 78 14.22 3.45 15.19
N GLU A 79 15.24 2.89 15.83
CA GLU A 79 16.64 2.94 15.36
C GLU A 79 16.92 2.05 14.13
N ARG A 80 15.99 1.16 13.78
CA ARG A 80 16.11 0.23 12.65
C ARG A 80 14.84 0.23 11.82
N PHE A 81 14.98 -0.13 10.54
CA PHE A 81 13.85 -0.18 9.61
C PHE A 81 12.78 -1.18 10.07
N GLY A 82 13.20 -2.31 10.65
CA GLY A 82 12.31 -3.31 11.24
C GLY A 82 11.84 -4.35 10.22
N PHE A 83 11.45 -5.52 10.73
CA PHE A 83 11.12 -6.66 9.87
C PHE A 83 9.80 -6.47 9.11
N ALA A 84 8.81 -5.83 9.75
CA ALA A 84 7.53 -5.53 9.12
C ALA A 84 7.72 -4.65 7.88
N ASN A 85 8.49 -3.57 8.00
CA ASN A 85 8.77 -2.67 6.88
C ASN A 85 9.58 -3.35 5.76
N SER A 86 10.47 -4.31 6.08
CA SER A 86 11.15 -5.12 5.07
C SER A 86 10.17 -5.98 4.27
N VAL A 87 9.18 -6.59 4.93
CA VAL A 87 8.15 -7.39 4.26
C VAL A 87 7.25 -6.50 3.40
N THR A 88 6.86 -5.32 3.89
CA THR A 88 6.13 -4.32 3.09
C THR A 88 6.96 -3.84 1.88
N ALA A 89 8.29 -3.73 2.01
CA ALA A 89 9.16 -3.41 0.88
C ALA A 89 9.24 -4.53 -0.17
N VAL A 90 9.21 -5.80 0.25
CA VAL A 90 9.06 -6.94 -0.68
C VAL A 90 7.69 -6.89 -1.36
N ARG A 91 6.61 -6.58 -0.63
CA ARG A 91 5.27 -6.37 -1.21
C ARG A 91 5.28 -5.25 -2.24
N ALA A 92 5.94 -4.12 -1.95
CA ALA A 92 6.07 -3.02 -2.90
C ALA A 92 6.75 -3.45 -4.22
N ALA A 93 7.73 -4.36 -4.15
CA ALA A 93 8.33 -4.94 -5.36
C ALA A 93 7.34 -5.79 -6.15
N LEU A 94 6.59 -6.67 -5.48
CA LEU A 94 5.54 -7.47 -6.12
C LEU A 94 4.46 -6.59 -6.77
N VAL A 95 3.99 -5.56 -6.06
CA VAL A 95 3.00 -4.60 -6.55
C VAL A 95 3.54 -3.81 -7.74
N SER A 96 4.83 -3.45 -7.74
CA SER A 96 5.46 -2.76 -8.87
C SER A 96 5.45 -3.63 -10.13
N MET A 97 5.65 -4.94 -9.98
CA MET A 97 5.54 -5.89 -11.08
C MET A 97 4.10 -6.07 -11.58
N VAL A 98 3.13 -6.13 -10.66
CA VAL A 98 1.70 -6.15 -11.00
C VAL A 98 1.35 -4.90 -11.81
N ALA A 99 1.76 -3.71 -11.35
CA ALA A 99 1.53 -2.46 -12.06
C ALA A 99 2.11 -2.49 -13.48
N ALA A 100 3.38 -2.88 -13.62
CA ALA A 100 4.01 -2.97 -14.93
C ALA A 100 3.28 -3.97 -15.85
N THR A 101 2.88 -5.13 -15.33
CA THR A 101 2.12 -6.12 -16.10
C THR A 101 0.78 -5.56 -16.57
N VAL A 102 0.05 -4.85 -15.69
CA VAL A 102 -1.26 -4.28 -16.03
C VAL A 102 -1.16 -3.17 -17.09
N PHE A 103 -0.16 -2.31 -17.01
CA PHE A 103 -0.07 -1.12 -17.88
C PHE A 103 0.76 -1.32 -19.15
N PHE A 104 1.63 -2.34 -19.21
CA PHE A 104 2.53 -2.57 -20.35
C PHE A 104 2.29 -3.88 -21.10
N ALA A 105 1.40 -4.75 -20.63
CA ALA A 105 1.02 -5.93 -21.41
C ALA A 105 0.09 -5.54 -22.56
N GLU A 106 0.43 -5.94 -23.79
CA GLU A 106 -0.35 -5.62 -24.99
C GLU A 106 -1.62 -6.47 -25.12
N MET A 107 -1.51 -7.79 -24.90
CA MET A 107 -2.65 -8.71 -24.93
C MET A 107 -2.56 -9.70 -23.76
N PRO A 108 -3.33 -9.48 -22.68
CA PRO A 108 -3.38 -10.40 -21.55
C PRO A 108 -3.96 -11.76 -21.96
N HIS A 109 -3.14 -12.81 -21.84
CA HIS A 109 -3.59 -14.20 -21.97
C HIS A 109 -3.88 -14.82 -20.59
N ASP A 110 -4.67 -15.90 -20.55
CA ASP A 110 -5.13 -16.53 -19.30
C ASP A 110 -3.99 -16.85 -18.32
N ALA A 111 -2.88 -17.40 -18.80
CA ALA A 111 -1.74 -17.73 -17.94
C ALA A 111 -1.13 -16.49 -17.25
N MET A 112 -1.16 -15.31 -17.89
CA MET A 112 -0.70 -14.06 -17.29
C MET A 112 -1.67 -13.57 -16.21
N LEU A 113 -2.97 -13.72 -16.42
CA LEU A 113 -3.98 -13.40 -15.40
C LEU A 113 -3.85 -14.30 -14.17
N TRP A 114 -3.60 -15.60 -14.38
CA TRP A 114 -3.30 -16.53 -13.29
C TRP A 114 -2.00 -16.19 -12.56
N ALA A 115 -0.94 -15.82 -13.27
CA ALA A 115 0.30 -15.37 -12.67
C ALA A 115 0.11 -14.09 -11.84
N LEU A 116 -0.65 -13.12 -12.37
CA LEU A 116 -0.99 -11.88 -11.65
C LEU A 116 -1.77 -12.21 -10.37
N MET A 117 -2.81 -13.05 -10.45
CA MET A 117 -3.56 -13.49 -9.27
C MET A 117 -2.67 -14.18 -8.23
N ALA A 118 -1.74 -15.04 -8.67
CA ALA A 118 -0.80 -15.69 -7.77
C ALA A 118 0.11 -14.68 -7.05
N ILE A 119 0.65 -13.69 -7.77
CA ILE A 119 1.46 -12.61 -7.18
C ILE A 119 0.66 -11.80 -6.16
N VAL A 120 -0.60 -11.47 -6.48
CA VAL A 120 -1.48 -10.72 -5.58
C VAL A 120 -1.80 -11.52 -4.31
N LEU A 121 -2.08 -12.82 -4.44
CA LEU A 121 -2.30 -13.70 -3.29
C LEU A 121 -1.06 -13.79 -2.40
N ILE A 122 0.14 -13.87 -3.00
CA ILE A 122 1.40 -13.82 -2.24
C ILE A 122 1.54 -12.48 -1.53
N ALA A 123 1.26 -11.36 -2.20
CA ALA A 123 1.33 -10.03 -1.59
C ALA A 123 0.35 -9.88 -0.42
N LEU A 124 -0.87 -10.43 -0.55
CA LEU A 124 -1.88 -10.44 0.51
C LEU A 124 -1.47 -11.33 1.69
N ALA A 125 -0.87 -12.50 1.42
CA ALA A 125 -0.33 -13.35 2.48
C ALA A 125 0.81 -12.64 3.25
N LEU A 126 1.66 -11.89 2.56
CA LEU A 126 2.72 -11.10 3.18
C LEU A 126 2.20 -9.97 4.07
N ASP A 127 1.02 -9.38 3.77
CA ASP A 127 0.32 -8.40 4.65
C ASP A 127 -0.21 -9.05 5.95
N GLY A 128 -0.50 -10.34 5.91
CA GLY A 128 -0.76 -11.09 7.14
C GLY A 128 0.50 -11.20 8.00
N VAL A 129 1.63 -11.45 7.34
CA VAL A 129 2.93 -11.71 7.97
C VAL A 129 3.52 -10.43 8.58
N ASP A 130 3.55 -9.31 7.85
CA ASP A 130 4.09 -8.05 8.40
C ASP A 130 3.30 -7.55 9.62
N GLY A 131 1.97 -7.64 9.61
CA GLY A 131 1.11 -7.30 10.73
C GLY A 131 1.28 -8.23 11.92
N TYR A 132 1.61 -9.50 11.70
CA TYR A 132 2.02 -10.41 12.77
C TYR A 132 3.38 -10.02 13.35
N LEU A 133 4.38 -9.75 12.51
CA LEU A 133 5.72 -9.35 12.95
C LEU A 133 5.70 -8.01 13.68
N ALA A 134 4.93 -7.03 13.20
CA ALA A 134 4.81 -5.72 13.83
C ALA A 134 4.30 -5.84 15.29
N ARG A 135 3.27 -6.66 15.51
CA ARG A 135 2.72 -6.93 16.85
C ARG A 135 3.66 -7.78 17.70
N ARG A 136 4.30 -8.79 17.11
CA ARG A 136 5.21 -9.70 17.82
C ARG A 136 6.46 -9.00 18.33
N TYR A 137 7.02 -8.10 17.52
CA TYR A 137 8.26 -7.38 17.83
C TYR A 137 8.03 -5.94 18.33
N GLN A 138 6.77 -5.52 18.53
CA GLN A 138 6.39 -4.17 18.95
C GLN A 138 7.02 -3.08 18.07
N GLN A 139 7.04 -3.30 16.76
CA GLN A 139 7.64 -2.42 15.75
C GLN A 139 6.59 -1.60 14.99
N GLU A 140 5.46 -1.30 15.63
CA GLU A 140 4.40 -0.47 15.04
C GLU A 140 4.86 0.98 14.94
N SER A 141 4.96 1.49 13.70
CA SER A 141 5.40 2.85 13.41
C SER A 141 4.40 3.57 12.51
N GLU A 142 4.28 4.88 12.66
CA GLU A 142 3.44 5.71 11.79
C GLU A 142 3.90 5.64 10.33
N LEU A 143 5.22 5.61 10.09
CA LEU A 143 5.78 5.43 8.75
C LEU A 143 5.41 4.07 8.17
N GLY A 144 5.59 2.98 8.91
CA GLY A 144 5.25 1.64 8.45
C GLY A 144 3.77 1.49 8.13
N ALA A 145 2.90 2.03 9.00
CA ALA A 145 1.45 2.02 8.77
C ALA A 145 1.03 2.83 7.52
N ARG A 146 1.71 3.96 7.24
CA ARG A 146 1.48 4.72 6.01
C ARG A 146 2.03 3.96 4.80
N PHE A 147 3.23 3.42 4.90
CA PHE A 147 3.85 2.68 3.80
C PHE A 147 3.01 1.47 3.38
N ASP A 148 2.56 0.67 4.34
CA ASP A 148 1.66 -0.46 4.13
C ASP A 148 0.35 -0.03 3.43
N MET A 149 -0.29 1.02 3.95
CA MET A 149 -1.53 1.56 3.39
C MET A 149 -1.37 2.08 1.95
N GLU A 150 -0.25 2.73 1.61
CA GLU A 150 0.00 3.21 0.25
C GLU A 150 0.31 2.07 -0.73
N VAL A 151 1.02 1.01 -0.28
CA VAL A 151 1.27 -0.19 -1.10
C VAL A 151 -0.03 -0.94 -1.39
N ASP A 152 -0.92 -1.07 -0.40
CA ASP A 152 -2.25 -1.67 -0.58
C ASP A 152 -3.14 -0.83 -1.49
N ALA A 153 -3.16 0.49 -1.31
CA ALA A 153 -3.93 1.39 -2.17
C ALA A 153 -3.46 1.33 -3.63
N LEU A 154 -2.15 1.30 -3.84
CA LEU A 154 -1.56 1.14 -5.18
C LEU A 154 -1.95 -0.21 -5.80
N LEU A 155 -1.92 -1.29 -5.01
CA LEU A 155 -2.32 -2.61 -5.48
C LEU A 155 -3.80 -2.63 -5.91
N ILE A 156 -4.70 -2.12 -5.07
CA ILE A 156 -6.13 -2.01 -5.37
C ILE A 156 -6.35 -1.16 -6.64
N PHE A 157 -5.61 -0.06 -6.79
CA PHE A 157 -5.67 0.77 -7.99
C PHE A 157 -5.24 0.01 -9.24
N CYS A 158 -4.13 -0.74 -9.19
CA CYS A 158 -3.68 -1.56 -10.31
C CYS A 158 -4.71 -2.63 -10.69
N LEU A 159 -5.34 -3.27 -9.71
CA LEU A 159 -6.37 -4.29 -9.98
C LEU A 159 -7.66 -3.67 -10.54
N ALA A 160 -8.07 -2.49 -10.07
CA ALA A 160 -9.18 -1.75 -10.64
C ALA A 160 -8.88 -1.30 -12.08
N ALA A 161 -7.65 -0.84 -12.35
CA ALA A 161 -7.21 -0.51 -13.69
C ALA A 161 -7.21 -1.75 -14.61
N ALA A 162 -6.75 -2.91 -14.13
CA ALA A 162 -6.83 -4.15 -14.87
C ALA A 162 -8.29 -4.53 -15.21
N ALA A 163 -9.22 -4.38 -14.26
CA ALA A 163 -10.64 -4.64 -14.50
C ALA A 163 -11.24 -3.72 -15.57
N LEU A 164 -10.79 -2.46 -15.64
CA LEU A 164 -11.17 -1.54 -16.71
C LEU A 164 -10.56 -1.93 -18.07
N LEU A 165 -9.24 -2.17 -18.11
CA LEU A 165 -8.51 -2.48 -19.34
C LEU A 165 -8.94 -3.81 -19.98
N LEU A 166 -9.48 -4.74 -19.19
CA LEU A 166 -10.03 -6.02 -19.63
C LEU A 166 -11.54 -5.95 -19.95
N ASP A 167 -12.14 -4.76 -20.00
CA ASP A 167 -13.57 -4.54 -20.21
C ASP A 167 -14.47 -5.31 -19.22
N LYS A 168 -13.96 -5.61 -18.02
CA LYS A 168 -14.71 -6.31 -16.96
C LYS A 168 -15.65 -5.36 -16.24
N ALA A 169 -15.33 -4.08 -16.17
CA ALA A 169 -16.19 -3.05 -15.59
C ALA A 169 -15.96 -1.70 -16.28
N GLY A 170 -16.95 -0.81 -16.20
CA GLY A 170 -16.83 0.53 -16.76
C GLY A 170 -15.81 1.40 -16.02
N PRO A 171 -15.48 2.60 -16.55
CA PRO A 171 -14.46 3.50 -15.99
C PRO A 171 -14.64 3.87 -14.52
N TRP A 172 -15.87 3.80 -14.02
CA TRP A 172 -16.21 4.02 -12.62
C TRP A 172 -15.52 3.07 -11.65
N VAL A 173 -15.04 1.90 -12.09
CA VAL A 173 -14.28 0.95 -11.24
C VAL A 173 -12.99 1.56 -10.69
N LEU A 174 -12.41 2.53 -11.40
CA LEU A 174 -11.22 3.26 -10.95
C LEU A 174 -11.47 4.04 -9.65
N LEU A 175 -12.73 4.36 -9.32
CA LEU A 175 -13.08 4.98 -8.04
C LEU A 175 -12.70 4.10 -6.84
N ILE A 176 -12.68 2.77 -7.01
CA ILE A 176 -12.25 1.84 -5.95
C ILE A 176 -10.79 2.11 -5.57
N GLY A 177 -9.90 2.21 -6.55
CA GLY A 177 -8.49 2.53 -6.32
C GLY A 177 -8.25 4.01 -5.97
N ALA A 178 -9.06 4.91 -6.52
CA ALA A 178 -8.91 6.34 -6.30
C ALA A 178 -9.39 6.80 -4.92
N MET A 179 -10.25 6.02 -4.24
CA MET A 179 -10.92 6.43 -3.00
C MET A 179 -9.95 6.91 -1.91
N ARG A 180 -8.80 6.24 -1.75
CA ARG A 180 -7.77 6.64 -0.78
C ARG A 180 -7.21 8.02 -1.10
N TYR A 181 -6.85 8.27 -2.36
CA TYR A 181 -6.30 9.55 -2.80
C TYR A 181 -7.34 10.67 -2.75
N LEU A 182 -8.60 10.36 -3.08
CA LEU A 182 -9.72 11.29 -2.91
C LEU A 182 -9.94 11.66 -1.44
N PHE A 183 -9.81 10.70 -0.52
CA PHE A 183 -9.90 10.97 0.91
C PHE A 183 -8.76 11.88 1.40
N VAL A 184 -7.53 11.66 0.95
CA VAL A 184 -6.40 12.55 1.24
C VAL A 184 -6.63 13.94 0.63
N LEU A 185 -7.14 14.02 -0.60
CA LEU A 185 -7.46 15.29 -1.23
C LEU A 185 -8.58 16.04 -0.51
N ALA A 186 -9.56 15.33 0.04
CA ALA A 186 -10.64 15.92 0.84
C ALA A 186 -10.15 16.55 2.14
N GLN A 187 -8.96 16.17 2.64
CA GLN A 187 -8.36 16.78 3.82
C GLN A 187 -7.89 18.24 3.61
N TYR A 188 -7.73 18.69 2.35
CA TYR A 188 -7.36 20.07 2.06
C TYR A 188 -8.49 21.07 2.35
N PRO A 189 -9.71 20.93 1.79
CA PRO A 189 -10.84 21.79 2.14
C PRO A 189 -11.44 21.46 3.51
N LEU A 190 -11.28 20.23 4.01
CA LEU A 190 -11.79 19.78 5.30
C LEU A 190 -10.63 19.28 6.19
N PRO A 191 -9.81 20.19 6.77
CA PRO A 191 -8.69 19.81 7.63
C PRO A 191 -9.12 19.00 8.86
N GLN A 192 -10.42 19.01 9.17
CA GLN A 192 -11.10 18.19 10.17
C GLN A 192 -10.88 16.67 9.95
N LEU A 193 -10.62 16.27 8.71
CA LEU A 193 -10.37 14.88 8.31
C LEU A 193 -8.90 14.44 8.51
N ASN A 194 -8.01 15.31 9.01
CA ASN A 194 -6.61 14.96 9.29
C ASN A 194 -6.38 14.26 10.64
N GLY A 195 -7.45 14.01 11.41
CA GLY A 195 -7.35 13.34 12.71
C GLY A 195 -6.84 11.90 12.62
N ALA A 196 -6.14 11.45 13.67
CA ALA A 196 -5.67 10.07 13.76
C ALA A 196 -6.85 9.09 13.92
N LEU A 197 -7.02 8.20 12.95
CA LEU A 197 -8.03 7.13 13.01
C LEU A 197 -7.52 5.95 13.84
N PRO A 198 -8.25 5.52 14.89
CA PRO A 198 -7.84 4.38 15.71
C PRO A 198 -7.78 3.10 14.87
N PRO A 199 -6.86 2.16 15.17
CA PRO A 199 -6.75 0.90 14.42
C PRO A 199 -8.11 0.20 14.38
N SER A 200 -8.56 -0.21 13.19
CA SER A 200 -9.87 -0.81 13.00
C SER A 200 -9.80 -2.08 12.18
N PHE A 201 -10.31 -3.18 12.73
CA PHE A 201 -10.47 -4.44 12.00
C PHE A 201 -11.32 -4.30 10.74
N ARG A 202 -12.32 -3.40 10.76
CA ARG A 202 -13.17 -3.09 9.60
C ARG A 202 -12.37 -2.67 8.38
N ARG A 203 -11.49 -1.67 8.51
CA ARG A 203 -10.67 -1.17 7.39
C ARG A 203 -9.82 -2.27 6.78
N LYS A 204 -9.17 -3.09 7.62
CA LYS A 204 -8.37 -4.22 7.15
C LYS A 204 -9.22 -5.29 6.45
N ALA A 205 -10.38 -5.66 7.03
CA ALA A 205 -11.30 -6.61 6.41
C ALA A 205 -11.81 -6.11 5.05
N ILE A 206 -12.17 -4.83 4.94
CA ILE A 206 -12.64 -4.24 3.69
C ILE A 206 -11.51 -4.21 2.66
N CYS A 207 -10.27 -3.89 3.04
CA CYS A 207 -9.11 -3.97 2.13
C CYS A 207 -8.95 -5.39 1.55
N VAL A 208 -8.97 -6.42 2.40
CA VAL A 208 -8.90 -7.83 1.97
C VAL A 208 -10.06 -8.18 1.03
N VAL A 209 -11.28 -7.73 1.34
CA VAL A 209 -12.46 -7.92 0.47
C VAL A 209 -12.28 -7.21 -0.87
N GLN A 210 -11.75 -5.98 -0.92
CA GLN A 210 -11.49 -5.27 -2.17
C GLN A 210 -10.53 -6.04 -3.06
N VAL A 211 -9.37 -6.43 -2.51
CA VAL A 211 -8.36 -7.22 -3.24
C VAL A 211 -8.96 -8.53 -3.73
N SER A 212 -9.70 -9.25 -2.88
CA SER A 212 -10.32 -10.54 -3.22
C SER A 212 -11.35 -10.41 -4.34
N VAL A 213 -12.24 -9.40 -4.26
CA VAL A 213 -13.27 -9.18 -5.27
C VAL A 213 -12.65 -8.75 -6.60
N LEU A 214 -11.65 -7.87 -6.57
CA LEU A 214 -10.96 -7.46 -7.79
C LEU A 214 -10.20 -8.64 -8.42
N CYS A 215 -9.53 -9.49 -7.64
CA CYS A 215 -8.96 -10.73 -8.15
C CYS A 215 -10.01 -11.64 -8.79
N LEU A 216 -11.16 -11.81 -8.14
CA LEU A 216 -12.26 -12.62 -8.68
C LEU A 216 -12.77 -12.07 -10.01
N ILE A 217 -12.87 -10.74 -10.15
CA ILE A 217 -13.27 -10.09 -11.40
C ILE A 217 -12.29 -10.36 -12.54
N LEU A 218 -10.99 -10.48 -12.25
CA LEU A 218 -9.96 -10.74 -13.26
C LEU A 218 -9.95 -12.19 -13.76
N VAL A 219 -10.72 -13.11 -13.14
CA VAL A 219 -10.82 -14.50 -13.60
C VAL A 219 -11.42 -14.52 -15.02
N PRO A 220 -10.84 -15.27 -15.98
CA PRO A 220 -11.30 -15.32 -17.37
C PRO A 220 -12.81 -15.60 -17.54
N GLY A 221 -13.41 -16.41 -16.66
CA GLY A 221 -14.84 -16.76 -16.70
C GLY A 221 -15.82 -15.73 -16.10
N ILE A 222 -15.33 -14.66 -15.46
CA ILE A 222 -16.19 -13.64 -14.85
C ILE A 222 -16.30 -12.46 -15.81
N ALA A 223 -17.50 -12.18 -16.33
CA ALA A 223 -17.75 -11.14 -17.32
C ALA A 223 -18.95 -10.26 -16.92
N PRO A 224 -19.15 -9.10 -17.58
CA PRO A 224 -20.38 -8.32 -17.40
C PRO A 224 -21.60 -9.18 -17.74
N PRO A 225 -22.70 -9.08 -16.96
CA PRO A 225 -22.96 -8.09 -15.90
C PRO A 225 -22.41 -8.48 -14.51
N VAL A 226 -21.98 -9.72 -14.29
CA VAL A 226 -21.59 -10.23 -12.95
C VAL A 226 -20.38 -9.47 -12.40
N SER A 227 -19.34 -9.27 -13.21
CA SER A 227 -18.16 -8.48 -12.82
C SER A 227 -18.52 -7.05 -12.42
N SER A 228 -19.48 -6.43 -13.12
CA SER A 228 -19.96 -5.08 -12.83
C SER A 228 -20.74 -5.04 -11.51
N TRP A 229 -21.58 -6.02 -11.22
CA TRP A 229 -22.26 -6.12 -9.91
C TRP A 229 -21.27 -6.31 -8.76
N LEU A 230 -20.27 -7.17 -8.95
CA LEU A 230 -19.20 -7.38 -7.96
C LEU A 230 -18.42 -6.09 -7.69
N ALA A 231 -18.00 -5.38 -8.75
CA ALA A 231 -17.32 -4.10 -8.62
C ALA A 231 -18.20 -3.03 -7.96
N ALA A 232 -19.50 -2.99 -8.25
CA ALA A 232 -20.43 -2.02 -7.66
C ALA A 232 -20.62 -2.29 -6.16
N MET A 233 -20.74 -3.56 -5.78
CA MET A 233 -20.82 -3.96 -4.36
C MET A 233 -19.53 -3.64 -3.62
N ALA A 234 -18.37 -3.90 -4.23
CA ALA A 234 -17.06 -3.56 -3.68
C ALA A 234 -16.94 -2.04 -3.48
N LEU A 235 -17.30 -1.23 -4.48
CA LEU A 235 -17.29 0.23 -4.40
C LEU A 235 -18.26 0.74 -3.31
N GLY A 236 -19.46 0.16 -3.21
CA GLY A 236 -20.44 0.50 -2.18
C GLY A 236 -19.92 0.23 -0.76
N LEU A 237 -19.31 -0.94 -0.55
CA LEU A 237 -18.69 -1.31 0.73
C LEU A 237 -17.54 -0.37 1.10
N LEU A 238 -16.70 -0.01 0.11
CA LEU A 238 -15.58 0.91 0.33
C LEU A 238 -16.08 2.31 0.69
N THR A 239 -17.07 2.80 -0.07
CA THR A 239 -17.71 4.10 0.16
C THR A 239 -18.32 4.16 1.57
N TYR A 240 -19.00 3.09 2.00
CA TYR A 240 -19.50 2.98 3.37
C TYR A 240 -18.37 3.08 4.41
N SER A 241 -17.26 2.37 4.22
CA SER A 241 -16.12 2.46 5.16
C SER A 241 -15.60 3.88 5.32
N PHE A 242 -15.34 4.55 4.20
CA PHE A 242 -14.83 5.92 4.17
C PHE A 242 -15.85 6.91 4.73
N ALA A 243 -17.15 6.73 4.45
CA ALA A 243 -18.19 7.57 5.03
C ALA A 243 -18.22 7.47 6.56
N VAL A 244 -18.11 6.25 7.11
CA VAL A 244 -18.06 6.08 8.58
C VAL A 244 -16.77 6.67 9.17
N ASP A 245 -15.63 6.53 8.50
CA ASP A 245 -14.37 7.14 8.94
C ASP A 245 -14.45 8.67 8.93
N SER A 246 -14.99 9.27 7.87
CA SER A 246 -15.22 10.71 7.77
C SER A 246 -16.17 11.22 8.86
N LEU A 247 -17.31 10.54 9.07
CA LEU A 247 -18.27 10.93 10.11
C LEU A 247 -17.68 10.82 11.52
N PHE A 248 -16.86 9.80 11.78
CA PHE A 248 -16.17 9.65 13.05
C PHE A 248 -15.23 10.82 13.33
N LEU A 249 -14.44 11.24 12.33
CA LEU A 249 -13.51 12.37 12.45
C LEU A 249 -14.24 13.70 12.66
N LEU A 250 -15.30 13.95 11.91
CA LEU A 250 -16.12 15.16 12.05
C LEU A 250 -16.75 15.25 13.45
N ARG A 251 -17.35 14.15 13.94
CA ARG A 251 -17.99 14.11 15.27
C ARG A 251 -17.01 14.25 16.43
N ARG A 252 -15.75 13.86 16.24
CA ARG A 252 -14.72 13.97 17.28
C ARG A 252 -14.30 15.42 17.51
N GLN A 253 -14.22 16.22 16.45
CA GLN A 253 -13.89 17.63 16.56
C GLN A 253 -15.03 18.48 17.12
N ASP A 254 -16.29 18.13 16.86
CA ASP A 254 -17.45 18.79 17.50
C ASP A 254 -17.45 18.62 19.04
N ARG A 255 -16.72 17.63 19.56
CA ARG A 255 -16.56 17.37 20.99
C ARG A 255 -15.34 18.05 21.63
N GLY A 256 -14.57 18.84 20.87
CA GLY A 256 -13.53 19.72 21.41
C GLY A 256 -12.31 19.01 22.04
N GLU A 257 -12.00 17.78 21.62
CA GLU A 257 -10.74 17.08 21.99
C GLU A 257 -9.65 17.24 20.94
#